data_AF-A0BL00-F1
#
_entry.id   AF-A0BL00-F1
#
_cell.length_a   1.000
_cell.length_b   1.000
_cell.length_c   1.000
_cell.angle_alpha   90.00
_cell.angle_beta   90.00
_cell.angle_gamma   90.00
#
_symmetry.space_group_name_H-M   'P 1'
#
loop_
_entity.id
_entity.type
_entity.pdbx_description
1 polymer ?
#
loop_
_entity_poly.entity_id
_entity_poly.type
_entity_poly.pdbx_seq_one_letter_code
_entity_poly.pdbx_strand_id
1 'polypeptide(L)'
;MNGIQIRKNNEQKIPEYYTNLLEIQKLFQSYHLSTKSKRSSNSEKRTKEIKIQNILTEYLKKTKKCQSKETSTPIVNLQHELKQQSVNQQTNQLNQILINTSSTIDSLKQSKSKEDERIGPQQFLLVGLLGRGSFGEVYLVQRQQKLYAMKVLRKSLIFKQNICRYAITERNVLSVSSHPFIVKLRYAFQTQDKLFMILDYCPGGDLGQVLTKQKRLPENVVKLYMCEVILALEDLHKRDIIFRDLKPDNIVLDSEGHALITDFGLSKEGIFDADKGAQSFCGSVAYLAPEMLQRQGHGKALDWYLLGVVMYELLTGLPPFYSDDKDVLFNNIQNGELQIPNYISAEGKNLLKALLNRNPVNRLGSGEGDYLEVKQHPYFQDINWDKVFNRELKLPKPTNNKAYLISKGGQNVFDLQSFIEIEKSHVDGWSYIHTE
;
A
#
# COMPACT_ATOMS: atom_id res chain seq x y z
N MET A 1 -54.74 15.68 19.35
CA MET A 1 -53.71 15.46 20.38
C MET A 1 -52.81 14.34 19.89
N ASN A 2 -51.50 14.55 20.05
CA ASN A 2 -50.39 13.59 19.99
C ASN A 2 -50.12 12.96 18.60
N GLY A 3 -49.09 13.33 17.84
CA GLY A 3 -47.76 13.79 18.23
C GLY A 3 -46.73 12.72 17.87
N ILE A 4 -46.52 12.49 16.56
CA ILE A 4 -45.46 11.61 16.07
C ILE A 4 -44.17 12.44 16.03
N GLN A 5 -43.30 12.21 17.02
CA GLN A 5 -41.95 12.74 17.08
C GLN A 5 -41.12 12.20 15.91
N ILE A 6 -40.80 13.10 14.99
CA ILE A 6 -39.74 12.93 14.00
C ILE A 6 -38.43 12.76 14.77
N ARG A 7 -37.83 11.55 14.71
CA ARG A 7 -36.48 11.32 15.24
C ARG A 7 -35.50 12.25 14.52
N LYS A 8 -34.80 13.05 15.32
CA LYS A 8 -33.85 14.08 14.91
C LYS A 8 -32.72 13.53 14.05
N ASN A 9 -32.31 14.37 13.11
CA ASN A 9 -31.19 14.23 12.19
C ASN A 9 -29.93 13.64 12.83
N ASN A 10 -29.42 12.54 12.26
CA ASN A 10 -27.98 12.31 12.24
C ASN A 10 -27.39 13.27 11.19
N GLU A 11 -27.06 14.48 11.63
CA GLU A 11 -26.22 15.38 10.85
C GLU A 11 -24.87 14.68 10.61
N GLN A 12 -24.64 14.27 9.36
CA GLN A 12 -23.31 13.91 8.87
C GLN A 12 -22.38 15.08 9.16
N LYS A 13 -21.56 14.95 10.20
CA LYS A 13 -20.57 15.96 10.54
C LYS A 13 -19.58 16.08 9.38
N ILE A 14 -19.44 17.29 8.88
CA ILE A 14 -18.35 17.68 7.99
C ILE A 14 -17.04 17.26 8.69
N PRO A 15 -16.16 16.49 8.04
CA PRO A 15 -14.88 16.12 8.63
C PRO A 15 -14.14 17.36 9.16
N GLU A 16 -13.55 17.29 10.37
CA GLU A 16 -13.01 18.44 11.09
C GLU A 16 -11.95 19.23 10.32
N TYR A 17 -11.33 18.64 9.31
CA TYR A 17 -10.37 19.33 8.45
C TYR A 17 -11.01 20.28 7.41
N TYR A 18 -12.33 20.29 7.25
CA TYR A 18 -13.07 21.16 6.32
C TYR A 18 -13.93 22.25 7.01
N THR A 19 -14.01 22.26 8.35
CA THR A 19 -14.95 23.10 9.11
C THR A 19 -14.68 24.60 9.03
N ASN A 20 -13.49 25.03 8.62
CA ASN A 20 -13.10 26.44 8.55
C ASN A 20 -13.32 27.08 7.16
N LEU A 21 -13.96 26.38 6.21
CA LEU A 21 -14.08 26.82 4.82
C LEU A 21 -15.54 27.07 4.44
N LEU A 22 -16.02 28.30 4.69
CA LEU A 22 -17.41 28.74 4.49
C LEU A 22 -17.93 28.49 3.06
N GLU A 23 -17.06 28.55 2.05
CA GLU A 23 -17.40 28.32 0.65
C GLU A 23 -17.60 26.82 0.32
N ILE A 24 -16.81 25.94 0.95
CA ILE A 24 -16.95 24.48 0.87
C ILE A 24 -18.18 24.02 1.65
N GLN A 25 -18.52 24.68 2.77
CA GLN A 25 -19.76 24.41 3.51
C GLN A 25 -21.01 24.71 2.66
N LYS A 26 -21.04 25.85 1.95
CA LYS A 26 -22.15 26.20 1.04
C LYS A 26 -22.28 25.22 -0.12
N LEU A 27 -21.16 24.76 -0.68
CA LEU A 27 -21.12 23.76 -1.74
C LEU A 27 -21.57 22.37 -1.28
N PHE A 28 -21.14 21.92 -0.09
CA PHE A 28 -21.61 20.68 0.53
C PHE A 28 -23.12 20.72 0.78
N GLN A 29 -23.66 21.81 1.35
CA GLN A 29 -25.10 21.99 1.50
C GLN A 29 -25.85 21.95 0.15
N SER A 30 -25.31 22.59 -0.89
CA SER A 30 -25.91 22.57 -2.23
C SER A 30 -25.86 21.19 -2.92
N TYR A 31 -24.80 20.40 -2.66
CA TYR A 31 -24.66 19.03 -3.14
C TYR A 31 -25.68 18.12 -2.45
N HIS A 32 -25.80 18.27 -1.13
CA HIS A 32 -26.70 17.48 -0.29
C HIS A 32 -28.19 17.75 -0.54
N LEU A 33 -28.56 19.00 -0.86
CA LEU A 33 -29.91 19.34 -1.33
C LEU A 33 -30.23 18.69 -2.69
N SER A 34 -29.23 18.51 -3.57
CA SER A 34 -29.43 17.87 -4.88
C SER A 34 -29.46 16.34 -4.85
N THR A 35 -28.77 15.68 -3.91
CA THR A 35 -28.81 14.22 -3.77
C THR A 35 -30.08 13.68 -3.13
N LYS A 36 -30.83 14.52 -2.39
CA LYS A 36 -32.19 14.19 -1.92
C LYS A 36 -33.27 14.30 -3.00
N SER A 37 -33.02 15.00 -4.11
CA SER A 37 -33.96 15.08 -5.23
C SER A 37 -33.70 13.96 -6.24
N LYS A 38 -34.67 13.05 -6.43
CA LYS A 38 -34.61 11.88 -7.34
C LYS A 38 -34.43 12.22 -8.84
N ARG A 39 -34.17 13.48 -9.21
CA ARG A 39 -34.11 13.95 -10.61
C ARG A 39 -32.76 14.51 -11.09
N SER A 40 -31.73 14.59 -10.26
CA SER A 40 -30.42 15.10 -10.73
C SER A 40 -29.65 14.03 -11.53
N SER A 41 -29.21 14.37 -12.75
CA SER A 41 -28.50 13.45 -13.66
C SER A 41 -27.04 13.21 -13.21
N ASN A 42 -26.46 12.05 -13.57
CA ASN A 42 -25.08 11.68 -13.18
C ASN A 42 -24.01 12.67 -13.68
N SER A 43 -24.27 13.39 -14.79
CA SER A 43 -23.36 14.42 -15.30
C SER A 43 -23.33 15.66 -14.41
N GLU A 44 -24.45 16.06 -13.82
CA GLU A 44 -24.53 17.21 -12.90
C GLU A 44 -23.82 16.92 -11.57
N LYS A 45 -23.94 15.69 -11.05
CA LYS A 45 -23.20 15.26 -9.84
C LYS A 45 -21.69 15.31 -10.07
N ARG A 46 -21.23 14.76 -11.19
CA ARG A 46 -19.82 14.77 -11.60
C ARG A 46 -19.28 16.18 -11.84
N THR A 47 -20.10 17.07 -12.42
CA THR A 47 -19.72 18.48 -12.63
C THR A 47 -19.54 19.23 -11.31
N LYS A 48 -20.39 18.94 -10.30
CA LYS A 48 -20.25 19.55 -8.97
C LYS A 48 -19.04 19.00 -8.21
N GLU A 49 -18.75 17.70 -8.32
CA GLU A 49 -17.53 17.10 -7.75
C GLU A 49 -16.26 17.72 -8.33
N ILE A 50 -16.21 17.93 -9.65
CA ILE A 50 -15.09 18.61 -10.31
C ILE A 50 -14.95 20.06 -9.80
N LYS A 51 -16.06 20.78 -9.61
CA LYS A 51 -16.02 22.14 -9.04
C LYS A 51 -15.47 22.14 -7.61
N ILE A 52 -15.85 21.17 -6.77
CA ILE A 52 -15.33 21.04 -5.40
C ILE A 52 -13.82 20.76 -5.43
N GLN A 53 -13.36 19.83 -6.28
CA GLN A 53 -11.94 19.52 -6.42
C GLN A 53 -11.13 20.72 -6.92
N ASN A 54 -11.66 21.50 -7.85
CA ASN A 54 -10.97 22.69 -8.35
C ASN A 54 -10.84 23.78 -7.28
N ILE A 55 -11.89 24.01 -6.49
CA ILE A 55 -11.86 25.00 -5.40
C ILE A 55 -10.88 24.56 -4.30
N LEU A 56 -10.86 23.27 -3.94
CA LEU A 56 -9.88 22.72 -3.00
C LEU A 56 -8.44 22.90 -3.51
N THR A 57 -8.23 22.69 -4.81
CA THR A 57 -6.93 22.86 -5.46
C THR A 57 -6.49 24.33 -5.43
N GLU A 58 -7.40 25.28 -5.68
CA GLU A 58 -7.08 26.70 -5.58
C GLU A 58 -6.83 27.18 -4.14
N TYR A 59 -7.59 26.66 -3.16
CA TYR A 59 -7.36 26.97 -1.76
C TYR A 59 -5.98 26.51 -1.30
N LEU A 60 -5.57 25.28 -1.65
CA LEU A 60 -4.24 24.74 -1.37
C LEU A 60 -3.12 25.50 -2.07
N LYS A 61 -3.39 26.12 -3.24
CA LYS A 61 -2.45 27.01 -3.91
C LYS A 61 -2.32 28.37 -3.22
N LYS A 62 -3.43 28.92 -2.70
CA LYS A 62 -3.42 30.19 -1.95
C LYS A 62 -2.71 30.05 -0.59
N THR A 63 -2.89 28.94 0.12
CA THR A 63 -2.22 28.70 1.41
C THR A 63 -0.71 28.53 1.25
N LYS A 64 -0.23 27.93 0.13
CA LYS A 64 1.20 27.89 -0.21
C LYS A 64 1.81 29.26 -0.56
N LYS A 65 1.02 30.20 -1.08
CA LYS A 65 1.49 31.54 -1.47
C LYS A 65 1.61 32.53 -0.29
N CYS A 66 1.08 32.17 0.89
CA CYS A 66 1.17 32.99 2.12
C CYS A 66 2.39 32.68 3.00
N GLN A 67 3.26 31.73 2.63
CA GLN A 67 4.50 31.43 3.38
C GLN A 67 5.78 31.98 2.74
N SER A 68 5.68 32.85 1.73
CA SER A 68 6.84 33.53 1.15
C SER A 68 6.54 34.99 0.83
N LYS A 69 6.53 35.83 1.87
CA LYS A 69 6.71 37.28 1.72
C LYS A 69 7.51 37.82 2.90
N GLU A 70 8.74 38.26 2.58
CA GLU A 70 9.56 39.33 3.15
C GLU A 70 10.97 39.10 2.54
N THR A 71 11.69 40.00 1.86
CA THR A 71 11.64 41.46 1.65
C THR A 71 12.53 41.81 0.42
N SER A 72 12.08 42.79 -0.39
CA SER A 72 12.82 43.89 -1.10
C SER A 72 14.27 43.72 -1.62
N THR A 73 14.79 44.25 -2.74
CA THR A 73 14.42 45.01 -3.96
C THR A 73 15.70 45.03 -4.87
N PRO A 74 15.65 45.42 -6.16
CA PRO A 74 16.68 45.12 -7.16
C PRO A 74 17.66 46.28 -7.44
N ILE A 75 18.90 45.98 -7.85
CA ILE A 75 19.80 46.95 -8.51
C ILE A 75 20.40 46.32 -9.78
N VAL A 76 20.27 47.04 -10.89
CA VAL A 76 20.86 46.77 -12.20
C VAL A 76 21.73 47.97 -12.60
N ASN A 77 22.95 47.64 -13.07
CA ASN A 77 23.80 48.31 -14.08
C ASN A 77 24.74 49.53 -13.80
N LEU A 78 25.91 49.38 -14.44
CA LEU A 78 26.75 50.33 -15.22
C LEU A 78 27.89 51.15 -14.54
N GLN A 79 29.12 50.65 -14.81
CA GLN A 79 30.27 51.31 -15.49
C GLN A 79 31.15 52.42 -14.84
N HIS A 80 32.47 52.23 -15.09
CA HIS A 80 33.57 53.19 -15.39
C HIS A 80 34.69 53.53 -14.36
N GLU A 81 35.91 53.08 -14.75
CA GLU A 81 37.24 53.74 -14.82
C GLU A 81 38.21 54.02 -13.62
N LEU A 82 39.37 53.35 -13.72
CA LEU A 82 40.78 53.81 -13.64
C LEU A 82 41.32 54.56 -12.39
N LYS A 83 42.25 53.93 -11.64
CA LYS A 83 43.72 54.23 -11.66
C LYS A 83 44.53 53.41 -10.65
N GLN A 84 45.82 53.33 -10.94
CA GLN A 84 46.87 52.43 -10.48
C GLN A 84 47.44 52.73 -9.08
N GLN A 85 48.26 51.78 -8.58
CA GLN A 85 49.34 51.87 -7.58
C GLN A 85 49.02 51.42 -6.14
N SER A 86 49.32 50.15 -5.82
CA SER A 86 50.47 49.79 -4.96
C SER A 86 50.46 48.28 -4.67
N VAL A 87 51.17 47.53 -5.52
CA VAL A 87 51.51 46.12 -5.32
C VAL A 87 52.62 46.06 -4.26
N ASN A 88 52.32 45.57 -3.05
CA ASN A 88 53.26 44.86 -2.15
C ASN A 88 52.75 44.63 -0.70
N GLN A 89 51.45 44.79 -0.41
CA GLN A 89 50.86 44.41 0.89
C GLN A 89 49.94 43.18 0.84
N GLN A 90 49.67 42.61 -0.34
CA GLN A 90 48.69 41.52 -0.50
C GLN A 90 49.26 40.10 -0.30
N THR A 91 50.57 39.89 -0.32
CA THR A 91 51.13 38.51 -0.27
C THR A 91 51.06 37.88 1.13
N ASN A 92 51.12 38.68 2.20
CA ASN A 92 51.04 38.17 3.57
C ASN A 92 49.59 38.01 4.07
N GLN A 93 48.64 38.77 3.52
CA GLN A 93 47.21 38.58 3.78
C GLN A 93 46.64 37.38 3.01
N LEU A 94 47.08 37.10 1.78
CA LEU A 94 46.62 35.92 1.03
C LEU A 94 47.06 34.59 1.67
N ASN A 95 48.27 34.52 2.26
CA ASN A 95 48.73 33.30 2.92
C ASN A 95 48.02 33.03 4.27
N GLN A 96 47.64 34.07 5.01
CA GLN A 96 46.80 33.90 6.21
C GLN A 96 45.35 33.54 5.87
N ILE A 97 44.82 34.05 4.74
CA ILE A 97 43.49 33.66 4.24
C ILE A 97 43.51 32.20 3.75
N LEU A 98 44.55 31.73 3.07
CA LEU A 98 44.65 30.33 2.60
C LEU A 98 44.67 29.31 3.75
N ILE A 99 45.42 29.59 4.83
CA ILE A 99 45.54 28.69 5.99
C ILE A 99 44.24 28.67 6.81
N ASN A 100 43.55 29.81 6.91
CA ASN A 100 42.22 29.87 7.53
C ASN A 100 41.13 29.27 6.64
N THR A 101 41.23 29.31 5.31
CA THR A 101 40.26 28.63 4.43
C THR A 101 40.37 27.10 4.48
N SER A 102 41.54 26.49 4.66
CA SER A 102 41.63 25.02 4.80
C SER A 102 40.99 24.51 6.11
N SER A 103 41.22 25.20 7.23
CA SER A 103 40.59 24.87 8.51
C SER A 103 39.08 25.18 8.52
N THR A 104 38.65 26.20 7.79
CA THR A 104 37.23 26.53 7.64
C THR A 104 36.53 25.62 6.64
N ILE A 105 37.19 25.12 5.58
CA ILE A 105 36.61 24.15 4.63
C ILE A 105 36.41 22.77 5.27
N ASP A 106 37.33 22.33 6.13
CA ASP A 106 37.15 21.07 6.87
C ASP A 106 36.10 21.21 7.99
N SER A 107 35.94 22.42 8.55
CA SER A 107 34.84 22.74 9.48
C SER A 107 33.48 22.92 8.77
N LEU A 108 33.46 23.45 7.54
CA LEU A 108 32.28 23.62 6.68
C LEU A 108 31.83 22.30 6.02
N LYS A 109 32.71 21.29 5.94
CA LYS A 109 32.31 19.91 5.60
C LYS A 109 31.60 19.21 6.75
N GLN A 110 31.80 19.65 8.00
CA GLN A 110 31.11 19.10 9.18
C GLN A 110 29.89 19.93 9.63
N SER A 111 29.63 21.07 9.00
CA SER A 111 28.47 21.91 9.31
C SER A 111 27.57 22.18 8.10
N LYS A 112 27.38 21.21 7.21
CA LYS A 112 26.12 21.15 6.46
C LYS A 112 25.05 20.73 7.46
N SER A 113 24.21 21.70 7.81
CA SER A 113 22.91 21.49 8.42
C SER A 113 22.25 20.22 7.88
N LYS A 114 21.57 19.49 8.77
CA LYS A 114 20.58 18.46 8.47
C LYS A 114 19.42 19.06 7.64
N GLU A 115 19.71 19.55 6.45
CA GLU A 115 18.73 19.61 5.37
C GLU A 115 18.39 18.15 5.07
N ASP A 116 17.10 17.81 5.08
CA ASP A 116 16.59 16.49 4.75
C ASP A 116 17.30 15.95 3.51
N GLU A 117 18.27 15.06 3.71
CA GLU A 117 19.06 14.48 2.64
C GLU A 117 18.07 13.70 1.76
N ARG A 118 17.66 14.31 0.64
CA ARG A 118 16.56 13.84 -0.20
C ARG A 118 16.79 12.38 -0.55
N ILE A 119 16.02 11.49 0.08
CA ILE A 119 16.25 10.05 -0.03
C ILE A 119 16.08 9.62 -1.48
N GLY A 120 17.09 8.94 -2.02
CA GLY A 120 17.15 8.53 -3.41
C GLY A 120 17.81 7.16 -3.60
N PRO A 121 17.78 6.60 -4.82
CA PRO A 121 18.26 5.25 -5.08
C PRO A 121 19.77 5.09 -4.80
N GLN A 122 20.54 6.19 -4.85
CA GLN A 122 21.99 6.19 -4.56
C GLN A 122 22.33 5.73 -3.14
N GLN A 123 21.41 5.89 -2.19
CA GLN A 123 21.63 5.51 -0.79
C GLN A 123 21.39 4.01 -0.54
N PHE A 124 21.06 3.24 -1.58
CA PHE A 124 20.75 1.83 -1.49
C PHE A 124 21.73 1.02 -2.36
N LEU A 125 22.51 0.17 -1.71
CA LEU A 125 23.41 -0.76 -2.39
C LEU A 125 22.60 -1.92 -2.98
N LEU A 126 22.68 -2.13 -4.30
CA LEU A 126 22.04 -3.25 -4.96
C LEU A 126 22.71 -4.57 -4.59
N VAL A 127 21.95 -5.51 -4.02
CA VAL A 127 22.42 -6.87 -3.70
C VAL A 127 22.05 -7.83 -4.83
N GLY A 128 20.82 -7.75 -5.35
CA GLY A 128 20.38 -8.58 -6.48
C GLY A 128 18.90 -8.48 -6.77
N LEU A 129 18.44 -9.18 -7.80
CA LEU A 129 17.03 -9.21 -8.22
C LEU A 129 16.27 -10.31 -7.47
N LEU A 130 15.19 -9.95 -6.76
CA LEU A 130 14.29 -10.88 -6.08
C LEU A 130 13.18 -11.40 -7.00
N GLY A 131 12.60 -10.51 -7.81
CA GLY A 131 11.41 -10.83 -8.60
C GLY A 131 11.18 -9.88 -9.76
N ARG A 132 10.48 -10.35 -10.79
CA ARG A 132 9.98 -9.52 -11.89
C ARG A 132 8.46 -9.59 -11.90
N GLY A 133 7.83 -8.44 -11.76
CA GLY A 133 6.39 -8.29 -11.96
C GLY A 133 6.07 -7.81 -13.37
N SER A 134 4.78 -7.71 -13.68
CA SER A 134 4.28 -7.20 -14.96
C SER A 134 4.65 -5.74 -15.24
N PHE A 135 4.93 -4.95 -14.20
CA PHE A 135 5.08 -3.48 -14.29
C PHE A 135 6.40 -2.96 -13.72
N GLY A 136 7.24 -3.85 -13.22
CA GLY A 136 8.44 -3.49 -12.48
C GLY A 136 9.23 -4.67 -11.96
N GLU A 137 10.31 -4.34 -11.27
CA GLU A 137 11.30 -5.29 -10.75
C GLU A 137 11.44 -5.06 -9.25
N VAL A 138 11.62 -6.15 -8.49
CA VAL A 138 11.85 -6.09 -7.05
C VAL A 138 13.29 -6.52 -6.79
N TYR A 139 14.07 -5.64 -6.18
CA TYR A 139 15.47 -5.87 -5.87
C TYR A 139 15.70 -6.00 -4.38
N LEU A 140 16.61 -6.88 -3.98
CA LEU A 140 17.21 -6.85 -2.66
C LEU A 140 18.24 -5.72 -2.63
N VAL A 141 18.10 -4.81 -1.69
CA VAL A 141 19.01 -3.69 -1.50
C VAL A 141 19.44 -3.56 -0.04
N GLN A 142 20.56 -2.90 0.20
CA GLN A 142 21.09 -2.67 1.54
C GLN A 142 21.28 -1.18 1.80
N ARG A 143 20.83 -0.70 2.95
CA ARG A 143 21.11 0.66 3.45
C ARG A 143 21.39 0.58 4.95
N GLN A 144 22.50 1.20 5.38
CA GLN A 144 22.91 1.21 6.79
C GLN A 144 22.90 -0.20 7.44
N GLN A 145 23.49 -1.18 6.75
CA GLN A 145 23.55 -2.59 7.18
C GLN A 145 22.21 -3.35 7.26
N LYS A 146 21.08 -2.71 6.97
CA LYS A 146 19.77 -3.35 6.88
C LYS A 146 19.38 -3.67 5.44
N LEU A 147 18.79 -4.85 5.23
CA LEU A 147 18.27 -5.29 3.95
C LEU A 147 16.82 -4.85 3.75
N TYR A 148 16.48 -4.51 2.51
CA TYR A 148 15.14 -4.07 2.10
C TYR A 148 14.77 -4.68 0.75
N ALA A 149 13.47 -4.76 0.48
CA ALA A 149 12.94 -5.02 -0.86
C ALA A 149 12.62 -3.69 -1.53
N MET A 150 13.31 -3.38 -2.64
CA MET A 150 13.07 -2.21 -3.47
C MET A 150 12.22 -2.58 -4.68
N LYS A 151 10.94 -2.17 -4.67
CA LYS A 151 10.03 -2.29 -5.81
C LYS A 151 10.23 -1.08 -6.73
N VAL A 152 10.64 -1.32 -7.97
CA VAL A 152 10.92 -0.30 -8.99
C VAL A 152 9.90 -0.41 -10.10
N LEU A 153 9.07 0.62 -10.29
CA LEU A 153 8.03 0.67 -11.30
C LEU A 153 8.40 1.71 -12.38
N ARG A 154 8.27 1.34 -13.66
CA ARG A 154 8.58 2.26 -14.77
C ARG A 154 7.36 3.11 -15.10
N LYS A 155 7.51 4.44 -15.03
CA LYS A 155 6.41 5.39 -15.30
C LYS A 155 5.84 5.20 -16.70
N SER A 156 6.68 4.98 -17.70
CA SER A 156 6.26 4.73 -19.08
C SER A 156 5.31 3.53 -19.21
N LEU A 157 5.57 2.44 -18.49
CA LEU A 157 4.70 1.26 -18.45
C LEU A 157 3.41 1.54 -17.67
N ILE A 158 3.53 2.22 -16.53
CA ILE A 158 2.40 2.58 -15.67
C ILE A 158 1.36 3.42 -16.43
N PHE A 159 1.83 4.47 -17.13
CA PHE A 159 0.96 5.36 -17.90
C PHE A 159 0.38 4.66 -19.13
N LYS A 160 1.19 3.89 -19.87
CA LYS A 160 0.73 3.15 -21.06
C LYS A 160 -0.40 2.17 -20.74
N GLN A 161 -0.37 1.55 -19.56
CA GLN A 161 -1.35 0.54 -19.16
C GLN A 161 -2.45 1.09 -18.25
N ASN A 162 -2.45 2.41 -17.97
CA ASN A 162 -3.43 3.09 -17.12
C ASN A 162 -3.55 2.48 -15.70
N ILE A 163 -2.43 2.07 -15.12
CA ILE A 163 -2.34 1.39 -13.82
C ILE A 163 -1.82 2.30 -12.69
N CYS A 164 -1.66 3.60 -12.95
CA CYS A 164 -1.12 4.58 -11.98
C CYS A 164 -1.87 4.55 -10.64
N ARG A 165 -3.20 4.38 -10.71
CA ARG A 165 -4.04 4.26 -9.52
C ARG A 165 -3.61 3.14 -8.58
N TYR A 166 -3.18 1.99 -9.11
CA TYR A 166 -2.81 0.83 -8.28
C TYR A 166 -1.51 1.09 -7.51
N ALA A 167 -0.53 1.71 -8.18
CA ALA A 167 0.71 2.11 -7.53
C ALA A 167 0.47 3.16 -6.43
N ILE A 168 -0.41 4.14 -6.69
CA ILE A 168 -0.79 5.17 -5.70
C ILE A 168 -1.55 4.53 -4.53
N THR A 169 -2.51 3.65 -4.80
CA THR A 169 -3.25 2.91 -3.77
C THR A 169 -2.32 2.09 -2.89
N GLU A 170 -1.41 1.32 -3.48
CA GLU A 170 -0.43 0.53 -2.73
C GLU A 170 0.38 1.41 -1.78
N ARG A 171 0.95 2.50 -2.30
CA ARG A 171 1.70 3.47 -1.50
C ARG A 171 0.84 4.09 -0.39
N ASN A 172 -0.40 4.47 -0.68
CA ASN A 172 -1.30 5.10 0.28
C ASN A 172 -1.61 4.18 1.45
N VAL A 173 -2.08 2.96 1.16
CA VAL A 173 -2.44 1.98 2.18
C VAL A 173 -1.23 1.64 3.05
N LEU A 174 -0.08 1.39 2.43
CA LEU A 174 1.15 1.07 3.16
C LEU A 174 1.72 2.25 3.96
N SER A 175 1.45 3.50 3.55
CA SER A 175 1.91 4.68 4.29
C SER A 175 1.18 4.91 5.62
N VAL A 176 -0.04 4.38 5.77
CA VAL A 176 -0.85 4.52 6.99
C VAL A 176 -0.89 3.25 7.83
N SER A 177 -0.51 2.10 7.27
CA SER A 177 -0.49 0.83 7.99
C SER A 177 0.78 0.67 8.84
N SER A 178 0.59 0.29 10.10
CA SER A 178 1.66 -0.10 11.01
C SER A 178 1.16 -1.27 11.83
N HIS A 179 1.25 -2.46 11.24
CA HIS A 179 0.71 -3.70 11.80
C HIS A 179 1.76 -4.82 11.70
N PRO A 180 1.92 -5.70 12.71
CA PRO A 180 2.97 -6.74 12.72
C PRO A 180 2.90 -7.74 11.55
N PHE A 181 1.71 -7.87 10.93
CA PHE A 181 1.43 -8.81 9.84
C PHE A 181 1.17 -8.13 8.48
N ILE A 182 1.59 -6.87 8.33
CA ILE A 182 1.57 -6.14 7.05
C ILE A 182 2.99 -5.65 6.75
N VAL A 183 3.48 -5.88 5.54
CA VAL A 183 4.82 -5.43 5.14
C VAL A 183 4.91 -3.90 5.23
N LYS A 184 5.86 -3.40 6.00
CA LYS A 184 6.01 -1.96 6.25
C LYS A 184 6.69 -1.25 5.06
N LEU A 185 6.08 -0.15 4.60
CA LEU A 185 6.73 0.81 3.70
C LEU A 185 7.62 1.76 4.49
N ARG A 186 8.92 1.75 4.16
CA ARG A 186 9.94 2.58 4.82
C ARG A 186 10.18 3.88 4.07
N TYR A 187 10.28 3.80 2.75
CA TYR A 187 10.55 4.94 1.90
C TYR A 187 9.78 4.82 0.58
N ALA A 188 9.31 5.93 0.03
CA ALA A 188 8.86 6.02 -1.35
C ALA A 188 9.40 7.30 -1.98
N PHE A 189 10.02 7.17 -3.15
CA PHE A 189 10.57 8.28 -3.91
C PHE A 189 10.43 8.01 -5.40
N GLN A 190 10.69 9.02 -6.22
CA GLN A 190 10.55 8.94 -7.68
C GLN A 190 11.71 9.63 -8.38
N THR A 191 12.08 9.12 -9.55
CA THR A 191 12.96 9.79 -10.52
C THR A 191 12.13 10.31 -11.70
N GLN A 192 12.78 10.85 -12.73
CA GLN A 192 12.09 11.26 -13.96
C GLN A 192 11.28 10.13 -14.60
N ASP A 193 11.78 8.89 -14.57
CA ASP A 193 11.28 7.74 -15.32
C ASP A 193 10.73 6.60 -14.45
N LYS A 194 11.00 6.60 -13.14
CA LYS A 194 10.65 5.48 -12.24
C LYS A 194 10.01 5.95 -10.94
N LEU A 195 9.24 5.04 -10.34
CA LEU A 195 8.71 5.11 -9.00
C LEU A 195 9.36 4.02 -8.15
N PHE A 196 9.72 4.35 -6.92
CA PHE A 196 10.40 3.46 -5.98
C PHE A 196 9.59 3.33 -4.69
N MET A 197 9.48 2.10 -4.20
CA MET A 197 9.01 1.78 -2.85
C MET A 197 10.03 0.88 -2.18
N ILE A 198 10.42 1.24 -0.95
CA ILE A 198 11.35 0.48 -0.12
C ILE A 198 10.55 -0.14 1.02
N LEU A 199 10.48 -1.46 0.98
CA LEU A 199 9.69 -2.30 1.87
C LEU A 199 10.62 -3.10 2.79
N ASP A 200 10.13 -3.48 3.97
CA ASP A 200 10.85 -4.47 4.78
C ASP A 200 11.06 -5.77 3.99
N TYR A 201 12.26 -6.35 4.09
CA TYR A 201 12.60 -7.58 3.38
C TYR A 201 12.21 -8.81 4.21
N CYS A 202 11.40 -9.68 3.60
CA CYS A 202 10.98 -10.96 4.16
C CYS A 202 11.80 -12.11 3.54
N PRO A 203 12.80 -12.68 4.25
CA PRO A 203 13.73 -13.64 3.68
C PRO A 203 13.15 -15.05 3.47
N GLY A 204 12.01 -15.37 4.08
CA GLY A 204 11.38 -16.69 3.99
C GLY A 204 10.67 -16.96 2.66
N GLY A 205 10.65 -16.00 1.74
CA GLY A 205 9.91 -16.09 0.48
C GLY A 205 8.41 -15.90 0.69
N ASP A 206 7.60 -16.45 -0.21
CA ASP A 206 6.14 -16.43 -0.12
C ASP A 206 5.56 -17.83 0.13
N LEU A 207 4.31 -17.88 0.62
CA LEU A 207 3.62 -19.14 0.89
C LEU A 207 3.40 -19.98 -0.37
N GLY A 208 3.33 -19.37 -1.56
CA GLY A 208 3.24 -20.08 -2.84
C GLY A 208 4.48 -20.92 -3.13
N GLN A 209 5.68 -20.37 -2.88
CA GLN A 209 6.94 -21.10 -2.97
C GLN A 209 7.03 -22.22 -1.93
N VAL A 210 6.57 -21.97 -0.70
CA VAL A 210 6.53 -22.99 0.35
C VAL A 210 5.61 -24.13 -0.06
N LEU A 211 4.40 -23.81 -0.55
CA LEU A 211 3.42 -24.79 -1.01
C LEU A 211 3.94 -25.58 -2.21
N THR A 212 4.57 -24.93 -3.19
CA THR A 212 5.14 -25.60 -4.37
C THR A 212 6.16 -26.67 -3.99
N LYS A 213 6.97 -26.40 -2.94
CA LYS A 213 7.98 -27.32 -2.40
C LYS A 213 7.36 -28.44 -1.58
N GLN A 214 6.42 -28.12 -0.68
CA GLN A 214 5.86 -29.09 0.26
C GLN A 214 4.62 -29.83 -0.25
N LYS A 215 4.05 -29.39 -1.38
CA LYS A 215 2.79 -29.83 -2.01
C LYS A 215 1.53 -29.56 -1.21
N ARG A 216 1.58 -29.67 0.11
CA ARG A 216 0.55 -29.27 1.06
C ARG A 216 1.18 -29.04 2.43
N LEU A 217 0.51 -28.30 3.29
CA LEU A 217 0.95 -27.98 4.63
C LEU A 217 0.14 -28.74 5.69
N PRO A 218 0.75 -29.09 6.83
CA PRO A 218 0.02 -29.61 7.98
C PRO A 218 -1.04 -28.61 8.47
N GLU A 219 -2.21 -29.11 8.86
CA GLU A 219 -3.34 -28.28 9.25
C GLU A 219 -3.04 -27.36 10.43
N ASN A 220 -2.27 -27.84 11.41
CA ASN A 220 -1.83 -27.02 12.53
C ASN A 220 -0.95 -25.84 12.09
N VAL A 221 -0.11 -26.00 11.06
CA VAL A 221 0.72 -24.92 10.51
C VAL A 221 -0.14 -23.93 9.74
N VAL A 222 -1.09 -24.43 8.92
CA VAL A 222 -2.04 -23.58 8.19
C VAL A 222 -2.86 -22.73 9.17
N LYS A 223 -3.36 -23.31 10.27
CA LYS A 223 -4.09 -22.58 11.32
C LYS A 223 -3.30 -21.36 11.82
N LEU A 224 -2.01 -21.52 12.10
CA LEU A 224 -1.16 -20.43 12.60
C LEU A 224 -1.03 -19.30 11.57
N TYR A 225 -0.75 -19.62 10.31
CA TYR A 225 -0.70 -18.61 9.25
C TYR A 225 -2.04 -17.89 9.06
N MET A 226 -3.16 -18.63 9.14
CA MET A 226 -4.48 -18.01 9.02
C MET A 226 -4.74 -17.02 10.15
N CYS A 227 -4.27 -17.29 11.38
CA CYS A 227 -4.42 -16.35 12.49
C CYS A 227 -3.75 -15.00 12.21
N GLU A 228 -2.54 -15.02 11.64
CA GLU A 228 -1.77 -13.80 11.33
C GLU A 228 -2.41 -13.01 10.19
N VAL A 229 -2.87 -13.72 9.15
CA VAL A 229 -3.60 -13.12 8.03
C VAL A 229 -4.93 -12.51 8.50
N ILE A 230 -5.65 -13.18 9.41
CA ILE A 230 -6.89 -12.64 10.00
C ILE A 230 -6.63 -11.32 10.73
N LEU A 231 -5.54 -11.22 11.51
CA LEU A 231 -5.19 -9.97 12.19
C LEU A 231 -4.83 -8.85 11.20
N ALA A 232 -4.15 -9.18 10.11
CA ALA A 232 -3.86 -8.20 9.06
C ALA A 232 -5.15 -7.70 8.37
N LEU A 233 -6.08 -8.60 8.02
CA LEU A 233 -7.37 -8.25 7.43
C LEU A 233 -8.23 -7.42 8.40
N GLU A 234 -8.21 -7.75 9.70
CA GLU A 234 -8.88 -6.96 10.74
C GLU A 234 -8.41 -5.50 10.76
N ASP A 235 -7.10 -5.24 10.71
CA ASP A 235 -6.58 -3.86 10.69
C ASP A 235 -7.04 -3.10 9.43
N LEU A 236 -7.08 -3.76 8.29
CA LEU A 236 -7.55 -3.18 7.02
C LEU A 236 -9.05 -2.88 7.07
N HIS A 237 -9.86 -3.83 7.50
CA HIS A 237 -11.31 -3.68 7.57
C HIS A 237 -11.74 -2.62 8.58
N LYS A 238 -11.03 -2.46 9.70
CA LYS A 238 -11.26 -1.37 10.67
C LYS A 238 -10.99 0.03 10.07
N ARG A 239 -10.21 0.11 9.00
CA ARG A 239 -9.91 1.33 8.25
C ARG A 239 -10.73 1.45 6.97
N ASP A 240 -11.75 0.59 6.81
CA ASP A 240 -12.61 0.50 5.62
C ASP A 240 -11.82 0.26 4.32
N ILE A 241 -10.78 -0.56 4.43
CA ILE A 241 -9.93 -1.01 3.33
C ILE A 241 -10.20 -2.49 3.09
N ILE A 242 -10.50 -2.85 1.84
CA ILE A 242 -10.53 -4.25 1.39
C ILE A 242 -9.28 -4.58 0.56
N PHE A 243 -8.71 -5.76 0.75
CA PHE A 243 -7.43 -6.16 0.16
C PHE A 243 -7.59 -6.69 -1.28
N ARG A 244 -8.54 -7.60 -1.52
CA ARG A 244 -9.00 -8.13 -2.82
C ARG A 244 -8.04 -9.00 -3.64
N ASP A 245 -6.80 -9.21 -3.20
CA ASP A 245 -5.83 -10.06 -3.91
C ASP A 245 -5.10 -11.01 -2.97
N LEU A 246 -5.82 -11.57 -1.99
CA LEU A 246 -5.26 -12.57 -1.08
C LEU A 246 -5.03 -13.90 -1.80
N LYS A 247 -3.77 -14.30 -1.87
CA LYS A 247 -3.25 -15.54 -2.45
C LYS A 247 -1.91 -15.89 -1.79
N PRO A 248 -1.42 -17.14 -1.87
CA PRO A 248 -0.15 -17.52 -1.25
C PRO A 248 1.05 -16.68 -1.70
N ASP A 249 1.08 -16.21 -2.95
CA ASP A 249 2.16 -15.34 -3.47
C ASP A 249 2.24 -13.97 -2.79
N ASN A 250 1.12 -13.48 -2.25
CA ASN A 250 1.02 -12.18 -1.58
C ASN A 250 1.14 -12.30 -0.04
N ILE A 251 1.47 -13.49 0.46
CA ILE A 251 1.73 -13.75 1.88
C ILE A 251 3.19 -14.15 2.02
N VAL A 252 4.02 -13.22 2.47
CA VAL A 252 5.47 -13.38 2.60
C VAL A 252 5.86 -13.78 4.02
N LEU A 253 6.96 -14.53 4.15
CA LEU A 253 7.47 -15.02 5.43
C LEU A 253 8.71 -14.25 5.85
N ASP A 254 8.72 -13.73 7.07
CA ASP A 254 9.92 -13.10 7.63
C ASP A 254 10.96 -14.13 8.13
N SER A 255 12.02 -13.64 8.77
CA SER A 255 13.11 -14.49 9.28
C SER A 255 12.72 -15.44 10.41
N GLU A 256 11.61 -15.16 11.10
CA GLU A 256 11.09 -15.97 12.18
C GLU A 256 9.99 -16.93 11.71
N GLY A 257 9.50 -16.72 10.48
CA GLY A 257 8.46 -17.52 9.85
C GLY A 257 7.06 -16.93 10.00
N HIS A 258 6.91 -15.69 10.49
CA HIS A 258 5.63 -15.01 10.54
C HIS A 258 5.16 -14.62 9.13
N ALA A 259 3.85 -14.76 8.88
CA ALA A 259 3.19 -14.41 7.63
C ALA A 259 2.77 -12.94 7.61
N LEU A 260 3.22 -12.20 6.59
CA LEU A 260 2.89 -10.80 6.36
C LEU A 260 2.21 -10.64 5.00
N ILE A 261 1.16 -9.82 4.93
CA ILE A 261 0.51 -9.45 3.67
C ILE A 261 1.35 -8.37 2.96
N THR A 262 1.49 -8.52 1.64
CA THR A 262 2.14 -7.56 0.74
C THR A 262 1.32 -7.31 -0.53
N ASP A 263 1.76 -6.39 -1.38
CA ASP A 263 1.17 -6.04 -2.69
C ASP A 263 -0.28 -5.51 -2.63
N PHE A 264 -0.44 -4.30 -2.09
CA PHE A 264 -1.73 -3.61 -1.92
C PHE A 264 -2.25 -2.93 -3.19
N GLY A 265 -1.70 -3.26 -4.36
CA GLY A 265 -2.03 -2.60 -5.63
C GLY A 265 -3.51 -2.71 -6.00
N LEU A 266 -4.19 -3.79 -5.58
CA LEU A 266 -5.61 -4.02 -5.86
C LEU A 266 -6.53 -3.64 -4.69
N SER A 267 -6.01 -3.11 -3.59
CA SER A 267 -6.84 -2.74 -2.45
C SER A 267 -7.80 -1.60 -2.78
N LYS A 268 -8.82 -1.38 -1.94
CA LYS A 268 -9.76 -0.27 -2.10
C LYS A 268 -10.20 0.29 -0.75
N GLU A 269 -10.06 1.60 -0.59
CA GLU A 269 -10.49 2.36 0.58
C GLU A 269 -11.96 2.79 0.47
N GLY A 270 -12.57 3.15 1.60
CA GLY A 270 -13.93 3.70 1.68
C GLY A 270 -15.02 2.65 1.44
N ILE A 271 -14.76 1.40 1.84
CA ILE A 271 -15.73 0.30 1.75
C ILE A 271 -16.26 0.00 3.16
N PHE A 272 -17.49 0.45 3.41
CA PHE A 272 -18.17 0.29 4.69
C PHE A 272 -18.99 -1.01 4.76
N ASP A 273 -19.60 -1.40 3.64
CA ASP A 273 -20.50 -2.54 3.57
C ASP A 273 -19.74 -3.87 3.40
N ALA A 274 -20.35 -4.96 3.89
CA ALA A 274 -19.79 -6.31 3.78
C ALA A 274 -19.92 -6.89 2.36
N ASP A 275 -21.04 -6.66 1.68
CA ASP A 275 -21.38 -7.28 0.39
C ASP A 275 -21.35 -6.29 -0.80
N LYS A 276 -21.28 -4.99 -0.53
CA LYS A 276 -21.38 -3.93 -1.54
C LYS A 276 -20.21 -2.96 -1.48
N GLY A 277 -19.94 -2.31 -2.60
CA GLY A 277 -18.98 -1.20 -2.66
C GLY A 277 -18.12 -1.21 -3.92
N ALA A 278 -17.19 -2.14 -4.02
CA ALA A 278 -16.31 -2.24 -5.19
C ALA A 278 -17.03 -2.94 -6.35
N GLN A 279 -16.88 -2.41 -7.57
CA GLN A 279 -17.50 -2.96 -8.79
C GLN A 279 -16.47 -3.47 -9.80
N SER A 280 -15.17 -3.26 -9.54
CA SER A 280 -14.10 -3.58 -10.48
C SER A 280 -13.76 -5.06 -10.44
N PHE A 281 -13.77 -5.72 -11.60
CA PHE A 281 -13.29 -7.09 -11.75
C PHE A 281 -11.75 -7.12 -11.68
N CYS A 282 -11.17 -7.80 -10.69
CA CYS A 282 -9.72 -7.90 -10.45
C CYS A 282 -9.35 -9.22 -9.74
N GLY A 283 -8.06 -9.45 -9.52
CA GLY A 283 -7.53 -10.66 -8.86
C GLY A 283 -7.19 -11.80 -9.82
N SER A 284 -6.55 -12.83 -9.27
CA SER A 284 -6.18 -14.05 -10.00
C SER A 284 -7.41 -14.93 -10.29
N VAL A 285 -7.49 -15.49 -11.50
CA VAL A 285 -8.67 -16.23 -11.99
C VAL A 285 -9.08 -17.37 -11.06
N ALA A 286 -8.11 -18.11 -10.50
CA ALA A 286 -8.37 -19.24 -9.60
C ALA A 286 -8.93 -18.84 -8.21
N TYR A 287 -8.87 -17.54 -7.87
CA TYR A 287 -9.31 -16.99 -6.58
C TYR A 287 -10.59 -16.14 -6.70
N LEU A 288 -11.20 -16.11 -7.89
CA LEU A 288 -12.41 -15.33 -8.11
C LEU A 288 -13.55 -15.83 -7.20
N ALA A 289 -14.17 -14.89 -6.49
CA ALA A 289 -15.39 -15.16 -5.75
C ALA A 289 -16.62 -15.19 -6.68
N PRO A 290 -17.68 -15.94 -6.32
CA PRO A 290 -18.88 -16.06 -7.14
C PRO A 290 -19.53 -14.71 -7.48
N GLU A 291 -19.58 -13.77 -6.53
CA GLU A 291 -20.14 -12.44 -6.72
C GLU A 291 -19.37 -11.58 -7.73
N MET A 292 -18.07 -11.84 -7.91
CA MET A 292 -17.24 -11.14 -8.90
C MET A 292 -17.60 -11.59 -10.32
N LEU A 293 -17.89 -12.88 -10.53
CA LEU A 293 -18.38 -13.41 -11.80
C LEU A 293 -19.78 -12.86 -12.12
N GLN A 294 -20.62 -12.68 -11.11
CA GLN A 294 -21.98 -12.15 -11.24
C GLN A 294 -22.04 -10.62 -11.35
N ARG A 295 -20.91 -9.92 -11.20
CA ARG A 295 -20.79 -8.45 -11.23
C ARG A 295 -21.71 -7.72 -10.24
N GLN A 296 -22.00 -8.33 -9.09
CA GLN A 296 -22.93 -7.79 -8.08
C GLN A 296 -22.29 -6.73 -7.17
N GLY A 297 -21.01 -6.41 -7.41
CA GLY A 297 -20.19 -5.66 -6.48
C GLY A 297 -19.67 -6.54 -5.35
N HIS A 298 -18.70 -6.04 -4.58
CA HIS A 298 -18.09 -6.76 -3.46
C HIS A 298 -17.62 -5.79 -2.38
N GLY A 299 -17.67 -6.25 -1.13
CA GLY A 299 -17.19 -5.57 0.06
C GLY A 299 -16.22 -6.44 0.88
N LYS A 300 -16.20 -6.26 2.21
CA LYS A 300 -15.32 -6.98 3.16
C LYS A 300 -15.48 -8.51 3.09
N ALA A 301 -16.66 -9.02 2.74
CA ALA A 301 -16.93 -10.46 2.60
C ALA A 301 -16.06 -11.13 1.52
N LEU A 302 -15.52 -10.38 0.56
CA LEU A 302 -14.61 -10.92 -0.45
C LEU A 302 -13.31 -11.42 0.19
N ASP A 303 -12.72 -10.66 1.11
CA ASP A 303 -11.44 -11.04 1.72
C ASP A 303 -11.58 -12.32 2.57
N TRP A 304 -12.73 -12.53 3.20
CA TRP A 304 -13.03 -13.79 3.92
C TRP A 304 -13.20 -14.99 3.00
N TYR A 305 -13.76 -14.80 1.80
CA TYR A 305 -13.79 -15.86 0.78
C TYR A 305 -12.36 -16.22 0.37
N LEU A 306 -11.53 -15.22 0.08
CA LEU A 306 -10.15 -15.43 -0.33
C LEU A 306 -9.32 -16.11 0.78
N LEU A 307 -9.58 -15.79 2.05
CA LEU A 307 -8.99 -16.49 3.19
C LEU A 307 -9.34 -17.99 3.16
N GLY A 308 -10.60 -18.33 2.85
CA GLY A 308 -11.04 -19.70 2.66
C GLY A 308 -10.34 -20.41 1.49
N VAL A 309 -10.14 -19.69 0.36
CA VAL A 309 -9.44 -20.23 -0.81
C VAL A 309 -7.98 -20.53 -0.47
N VAL A 310 -7.28 -19.59 0.17
CA VAL A 310 -5.90 -19.76 0.62
C VAL A 310 -5.79 -20.91 1.62
N MET A 311 -6.66 -20.97 2.63
CA MET A 311 -6.68 -22.06 3.60
C MET A 311 -6.82 -23.42 2.90
N TYR A 312 -7.79 -23.55 1.99
CA TYR A 312 -8.04 -24.77 1.24
C TYR A 312 -6.80 -25.17 0.42
N GLU A 313 -6.22 -24.23 -0.29
CA GLU A 313 -5.07 -24.47 -1.15
C GLU A 313 -3.84 -24.89 -0.35
N LEU A 314 -3.57 -24.26 0.80
CA LEU A 314 -2.46 -24.67 1.66
C LEU A 314 -2.65 -26.08 2.21
N LEU A 315 -3.89 -26.49 2.50
CA LEU A 315 -4.21 -27.82 3.03
C LEU A 315 -4.18 -28.93 1.97
N THR A 316 -4.51 -28.60 0.72
CA THR A 316 -4.76 -29.59 -0.34
C THR A 316 -3.79 -29.53 -1.51
N GLY A 317 -3.08 -28.42 -1.68
CA GLY A 317 -2.12 -28.16 -2.75
C GLY A 317 -2.69 -27.46 -3.98
N LEU A 318 -4.02 -27.34 -4.11
CA LEU A 318 -4.70 -26.67 -5.22
C LEU A 318 -5.92 -25.88 -4.73
N PRO A 319 -6.33 -24.81 -5.42
CA PRO A 319 -7.58 -24.12 -5.11
C PRO A 319 -8.83 -25.02 -5.25
N PRO A 320 -9.93 -24.75 -4.50
CA PRO A 320 -11.08 -25.66 -4.35
C PRO A 320 -11.86 -25.95 -5.64
N PHE A 321 -11.85 -25.03 -6.60
CA PHE A 321 -12.62 -25.13 -7.85
C PHE A 321 -11.72 -25.18 -9.09
N TYR A 322 -10.42 -25.42 -8.91
CA TYR A 322 -9.41 -25.31 -9.96
C TYR A 322 -9.70 -26.21 -11.17
N SER A 323 -9.50 -25.65 -12.36
CA SER A 323 -9.47 -26.37 -13.63
C SER A 323 -8.58 -25.59 -14.59
N ASP A 324 -7.88 -26.31 -15.48
CA ASP A 324 -7.10 -25.68 -16.55
C ASP A 324 -8.02 -25.06 -17.64
N ASP A 325 -9.26 -25.55 -17.74
CA ASP A 325 -10.29 -24.95 -18.60
C ASP A 325 -11.02 -23.83 -17.84
N LYS A 326 -11.02 -22.62 -18.43
CA LYS A 326 -11.59 -21.42 -17.80
C LYS A 326 -13.11 -21.50 -17.66
N ASP A 327 -13.81 -22.06 -18.63
CA ASP A 327 -15.26 -22.15 -18.59
C ASP A 327 -15.68 -23.20 -17.55
N VAL A 328 -14.93 -24.30 -17.44
CA VAL A 328 -15.11 -25.28 -16.37
C VAL A 328 -14.81 -24.68 -15.01
N LEU A 329 -13.72 -23.92 -14.86
CA LEU A 329 -13.38 -23.20 -13.63
C LEU A 329 -14.50 -22.25 -13.20
N PHE A 330 -15.02 -21.43 -14.13
CA PHE A 330 -16.11 -20.50 -13.82
C PHE A 330 -17.40 -21.21 -13.43
N ASN A 331 -17.74 -22.31 -14.12
CA ASN A 331 -18.87 -23.14 -13.75
C ASN A 331 -18.67 -23.79 -12.37
N ASN A 332 -17.47 -24.26 -12.05
CA ASN A 332 -17.15 -24.85 -10.74
C ASN A 332 -17.26 -23.80 -9.61
N ILE A 333 -16.78 -22.59 -9.83
CA ILE A 333 -16.92 -21.48 -8.86
C ILE A 333 -18.40 -21.21 -8.59
N GLN A 334 -19.25 -21.19 -9.62
CA GLN A 334 -20.68 -20.89 -9.47
C GLN A 334 -21.51 -22.05 -8.93
N ASN A 335 -21.23 -23.28 -9.38
CA ASN A 335 -22.15 -24.43 -9.24
C ASN A 335 -21.48 -25.69 -8.68
N GLY A 336 -20.15 -25.79 -8.68
CA GLY A 336 -19.41 -26.99 -8.30
C GLY A 336 -19.60 -27.37 -6.82
N GLU A 337 -19.52 -28.65 -6.49
CA GLU A 337 -19.51 -29.06 -5.09
C GLU A 337 -18.11 -28.85 -4.47
N LEU A 338 -18.06 -28.29 -3.26
CA LEU A 338 -16.81 -28.13 -2.52
C LEU A 338 -16.34 -29.48 -1.98
N GLN A 339 -15.30 -30.04 -2.59
CA GLN A 339 -14.72 -31.33 -2.20
C GLN A 339 -13.68 -31.13 -1.09
N ILE A 340 -13.97 -31.53 0.15
CA ILE A 340 -13.01 -31.39 1.26
C ILE A 340 -12.46 -32.76 1.67
N PRO A 341 -11.14 -32.99 1.58
CA PRO A 341 -10.53 -34.26 1.94
C PRO A 341 -10.78 -34.71 3.38
N ASN A 342 -10.82 -36.03 3.58
CA ASN A 342 -11.12 -36.62 4.89
C ASN A 342 -10.07 -36.34 5.97
N TYR A 343 -8.83 -36.07 5.58
CA TYR A 343 -7.72 -35.78 6.50
C TYR A 343 -7.80 -34.40 7.17
N ILE A 344 -8.70 -33.52 6.73
CA ILE A 344 -8.96 -32.23 7.37
C ILE A 344 -9.92 -32.45 8.55
N SER A 345 -9.64 -31.81 9.68
CA SER A 345 -10.48 -31.88 10.89
C SER A 345 -11.94 -31.51 10.64
N ALA A 346 -12.84 -31.92 11.54
CA ALA A 346 -14.26 -31.57 11.43
C ALA A 346 -14.46 -30.05 11.52
N GLU A 347 -13.71 -29.39 12.41
CA GLU A 347 -13.70 -27.96 12.61
C GLU A 347 -13.15 -27.22 11.39
N GLY A 348 -12.08 -27.75 10.77
CA GLY A 348 -11.48 -27.20 9.55
C GLY A 348 -12.42 -27.31 8.36
N LYS A 349 -13.11 -28.45 8.20
CA LYS A 349 -14.17 -28.64 7.21
C LYS A 349 -15.32 -27.65 7.42
N ASN A 350 -15.72 -27.43 8.67
CA ASN A 350 -16.79 -26.49 9.01
C ASN A 350 -16.39 -25.05 8.67
N LEU A 351 -15.17 -24.63 9.03
CA LEU A 351 -14.64 -23.31 8.71
C LEU A 351 -14.57 -23.07 7.19
N LEU A 352 -14.03 -24.03 6.44
CA LEU A 352 -13.94 -23.95 4.97
C LEU A 352 -15.32 -23.78 4.32
N LYS A 353 -16.32 -24.53 4.76
CA LYS A 353 -17.70 -24.39 4.26
C LYS A 353 -18.30 -23.01 4.57
N ALA A 354 -17.98 -22.45 5.74
CA ALA A 354 -18.50 -21.16 6.17
C ALA A 354 -17.84 -19.97 5.43
N LEU A 355 -16.51 -20.02 5.21
CA LEU A 355 -15.77 -19.02 4.45
C LEU A 355 -16.02 -19.10 2.94
N LEU A 356 -16.13 -20.32 2.38
CA LEU A 356 -16.39 -20.55 0.96
C LEU A 356 -17.89 -20.58 0.63
N ASN A 357 -18.73 -19.98 1.46
CA ASN A 357 -20.14 -19.80 1.14
C ASN A 357 -20.27 -18.88 -0.08
N ARG A 358 -21.00 -19.36 -1.09
CA ARG A 358 -21.19 -18.64 -2.35
C ARG A 358 -22.01 -17.37 -2.20
N ASN A 359 -22.97 -17.39 -1.29
CA ASN A 359 -23.75 -16.20 -1.00
C ASN A 359 -22.93 -15.32 -0.03
N PRO A 360 -22.45 -14.13 -0.46
CA PRO A 360 -21.64 -13.27 0.39
C PRO A 360 -22.35 -12.84 1.68
N VAL A 361 -23.69 -12.78 1.69
CA VAL A 361 -24.48 -12.42 2.89
C VAL A 361 -24.52 -13.53 3.94
N ASN A 362 -24.36 -14.78 3.52
CA ASN A 362 -24.35 -15.94 4.43
C ASN A 362 -22.93 -16.42 4.73
N ARG A 363 -21.91 -15.67 4.28
CA ARG A 363 -20.51 -16.01 4.44
C ARG A 363 -20.04 -15.61 5.83
N LEU A 364 -19.21 -16.44 6.46
CA LEU A 364 -18.62 -16.09 7.75
C LEU A 364 -17.82 -14.79 7.63
N GLY A 365 -18.03 -13.86 8.56
CA GLY A 365 -17.40 -12.54 8.55
C GLY A 365 -18.11 -11.50 7.68
N SER A 366 -19.29 -11.83 7.13
CA SER A 366 -20.12 -10.85 6.41
C SER A 366 -21.15 -10.12 7.28
N GLY A 367 -21.37 -10.59 8.52
CA GLY A 367 -22.25 -9.91 9.47
C GLY A 367 -21.58 -8.71 10.14
N GLU A 368 -22.29 -8.07 11.06
CA GLU A 368 -21.80 -6.89 11.78
C GLU A 368 -20.53 -7.17 12.61
N GLY A 369 -20.29 -8.44 12.97
CA GLY A 369 -19.10 -8.82 13.71
C GLY A 369 -17.83 -8.90 12.86
N ASP A 370 -17.93 -8.98 11.52
CA ASP A 370 -16.80 -9.05 10.59
C ASP A 370 -15.72 -10.05 11.06
N TYR A 371 -14.51 -9.58 11.36
CA TYR A 371 -13.40 -10.41 11.85
C TYR A 371 -13.70 -11.13 13.17
N LEU A 372 -14.59 -10.60 14.04
CA LEU A 372 -14.94 -11.23 15.31
C LEU A 372 -15.65 -12.57 15.09
N GLU A 373 -16.52 -12.66 14.08
CA GLU A 373 -17.21 -13.91 13.73
C GLU A 373 -16.21 -14.99 13.31
N VAL A 374 -15.21 -14.58 12.52
CA VAL A 374 -14.14 -15.48 12.06
C VAL A 374 -13.28 -15.93 13.25
N LYS A 375 -12.87 -15.02 14.13
CA LYS A 375 -12.06 -15.33 15.32
C LYS A 375 -12.76 -16.23 16.34
N GLN A 376 -14.08 -16.14 16.46
CA GLN A 376 -14.89 -16.91 17.40
C GLN A 376 -15.25 -18.31 16.87
N HIS A 377 -14.93 -18.61 15.61
CA HIS A 377 -15.22 -19.93 15.04
C HIS A 377 -14.51 -21.04 15.83
N PRO A 378 -15.16 -22.21 16.10
CA PRO A 378 -14.59 -23.30 16.91
C PRO A 378 -13.21 -23.79 16.46
N TYR A 379 -12.88 -23.64 15.18
CA TYR A 379 -11.56 -23.93 14.63
C TYR A 379 -10.40 -23.18 15.33
N PHE A 380 -10.67 -21.98 15.87
CA PHE A 380 -9.70 -21.13 16.54
C PHE A 380 -9.91 -21.06 18.06
N GLN A 381 -10.71 -21.96 18.65
CA GLN A 381 -11.01 -21.94 20.09
C GLN A 381 -9.77 -22.06 20.99
N ASP A 382 -8.70 -22.66 20.48
CA ASP A 382 -7.41 -22.88 21.14
C ASP A 382 -6.42 -21.72 20.95
N ILE A 383 -6.80 -20.67 20.22
CA ILE A 383 -5.93 -19.55 19.86
C ILE A 383 -6.06 -18.39 20.85
N ASN A 384 -4.93 -17.94 21.39
CA ASN A 384 -4.83 -16.67 22.09
C ASN A 384 -4.43 -15.57 21.10
N TRP A 385 -5.39 -14.71 20.73
CA TRP A 385 -5.20 -13.65 19.74
C TRP A 385 -4.19 -12.56 20.16
N ASP A 386 -4.04 -12.28 21.45
CA ASP A 386 -3.04 -11.34 21.95
C ASP A 386 -1.63 -11.88 21.73
N LYS A 387 -1.43 -13.18 21.98
CA LYS A 387 -0.16 -13.86 21.67
C LYS A 387 0.14 -13.89 20.18
N VAL A 388 -0.89 -14.03 19.33
CA VAL A 388 -0.70 -13.89 17.88
C VAL A 388 -0.24 -12.47 17.57
N PHE A 389 -0.95 -11.44 18.03
CA PHE A 389 -0.60 -10.04 17.78
C PHE A 389 0.82 -9.69 18.25
N ASN A 390 1.23 -10.21 19.41
CA ASN A 390 2.58 -10.02 19.98
C ASN A 390 3.65 -10.92 19.34
N ARG A 391 3.33 -11.67 18.28
CA ARG A 391 4.26 -12.56 17.56
C ARG A 391 4.88 -13.65 18.44
N GLU A 392 4.10 -14.19 19.37
CA GLU A 392 4.54 -15.25 20.30
C GLU A 392 4.26 -16.68 19.76
N LEU A 393 3.62 -16.81 18.60
CA LEU A 393 3.38 -18.10 17.96
C LEU A 393 4.68 -18.74 17.47
N LYS A 394 4.85 -20.03 17.74
CA LYS A 394 6.00 -20.80 17.23
C LYS A 394 5.71 -21.33 15.83
N LEU A 395 6.22 -20.63 14.82
CA LEU A 395 6.08 -21.01 13.41
C LEU A 395 7.30 -21.78 12.89
N PRO A 396 7.13 -22.59 11.84
CA PRO A 396 8.26 -23.23 11.16
C PRO A 396 9.20 -22.15 10.61
N LYS A 397 10.45 -22.14 11.06
CA LYS A 397 11.45 -21.21 10.53
C LYS A 397 11.75 -21.53 9.06
N PRO A 398 11.90 -20.51 8.20
CA PRO A 398 12.32 -20.74 6.83
C PRO A 398 13.67 -21.47 6.77
N THR A 399 13.75 -22.54 5.98
CA THR A 399 14.95 -23.40 5.90
C THR A 399 16.07 -22.80 5.04
N ASN A 400 15.81 -21.73 4.29
CA ASN A 400 16.79 -21.03 3.45
C ASN A 400 16.82 -19.54 3.78
N ASN A 401 17.79 -19.13 4.61
CA ASN A 401 18.10 -17.71 4.86
C ASN A 401 18.95 -17.07 3.75
N LYS A 402 19.23 -17.80 2.67
CA LYS A 402 19.88 -17.22 1.48
C LYS A 402 18.78 -16.69 0.56
N ALA A 403 18.78 -15.38 0.35
CA ALA A 403 17.90 -14.74 -0.63
C ALA A 403 17.97 -15.49 -1.96
N TYR A 404 16.83 -15.96 -2.46
CA TYR A 404 16.75 -16.50 -3.82
C TYR A 404 16.86 -15.32 -4.79
N LEU A 405 18.07 -15.10 -5.29
CA LEU A 405 18.35 -14.05 -6.25
C LEU A 405 18.23 -14.63 -7.66
N ILE A 406 17.37 -14.04 -8.48
CA ILE A 406 17.28 -14.33 -9.92
C ILE A 406 18.61 -13.98 -10.59
N SER A 407 19.26 -12.91 -10.13
CA SER A 407 20.61 -12.53 -10.53
C SER A 407 21.33 -11.78 -9.40
N LYS A 408 22.65 -11.98 -9.29
CA LYS A 408 23.51 -11.18 -8.41
C LYS A 408 23.63 -9.75 -8.97
N GLY A 409 23.65 -8.75 -8.09
CA GLY A 409 23.82 -7.35 -8.47
C GLY A 409 25.23 -7.05 -9.01
N GLY A 410 25.29 -6.20 -10.05
CA GLY A 410 26.50 -5.51 -10.52
C GLY A 410 26.46 -4.01 -10.20
N GLN A 411 27.30 -3.19 -10.86
CA GLN A 411 27.31 -1.71 -10.70
C GLN A 411 25.91 -1.10 -10.86
N ASN A 412 25.67 -0.04 -10.09
CA ASN A 412 24.38 0.59 -9.81
C ASN A 412 23.49 0.77 -11.06
N VAL A 413 22.47 -0.08 -11.21
CA VAL A 413 21.55 -0.13 -12.37
C VAL A 413 20.50 1.00 -12.33
N PHE A 414 20.45 1.77 -11.24
CA PHE A 414 19.39 2.76 -11.01
C PHE A 414 19.61 4.11 -11.69
N ASP A 415 20.62 4.21 -12.56
CA ASP A 415 20.88 5.29 -13.51
C ASP A 415 20.98 6.69 -12.87
N LEU A 416 22.22 7.13 -12.63
CA LEU A 416 22.60 8.41 -12.02
C LEU A 416 22.11 9.66 -12.80
N GLN A 417 21.67 9.50 -14.05
CA GLN A 417 21.42 10.63 -14.98
C GLN A 417 20.00 11.21 -14.96
N SER A 418 19.05 10.61 -14.24
CA SER A 418 17.61 10.96 -14.34
C SER A 418 17.09 11.95 -13.28
N PHE A 419 17.96 12.69 -12.60
CA PHE A 419 17.59 13.69 -11.58
C PHE A 419 17.30 15.10 -12.12
N ILE A 420 17.27 15.29 -13.44
CA ILE A 420 16.86 16.58 -14.02
C ILE A 420 15.34 16.71 -13.88
N GLU A 421 14.90 17.51 -12.91
CA GLU A 421 13.50 17.87 -12.69
C GLU A 421 12.95 18.62 -13.91
N ILE A 422 12.22 17.90 -14.76
CA ILE A 422 11.24 18.50 -15.65
C ILE A 422 9.87 18.16 -15.07
N GLU A 423 9.10 19.17 -14.69
CA GLU A 423 7.79 19.07 -13.99
C GLU A 423 6.73 18.18 -14.68
N LYS A 424 6.95 17.75 -15.93
CA LYS A 424 5.95 17.07 -16.76
C LYS A 424 5.72 15.59 -16.43
N SER A 425 6.60 14.92 -15.68
CA SER A 425 6.45 13.48 -15.32
C SER A 425 6.34 13.20 -13.83
N HIS A 426 6.13 14.23 -13.00
CA HIS A 426 5.99 14.07 -11.55
C HIS A 426 4.66 13.41 -11.18
N VAL A 427 4.70 12.43 -10.27
CA VAL A 427 3.49 11.83 -9.69
C VAL A 427 3.24 12.49 -8.34
N ASP A 428 2.21 13.32 -8.26
CA ASP A 428 1.84 14.04 -7.03
C ASP A 428 1.52 13.07 -5.88
N GLY A 429 1.98 13.41 -4.68
CA GLY A 429 1.75 12.62 -3.47
C GLY A 429 2.59 11.33 -3.36
N TRP A 430 3.48 11.05 -4.31
CA TRP A 430 4.30 9.82 -4.26
C TRP A 430 5.37 9.85 -3.15
N SER A 431 6.01 10.99 -2.94
CA SER A 431 7.12 11.12 -1.99
C SER A 431 6.65 10.83 -0.57
N TYR A 432 7.27 9.86 0.08
CA TYR A 432 6.98 9.44 1.45
C TYR A 432 8.28 9.00 2.15
N ILE A 433 8.49 9.47 3.37
CA ILE A 433 9.62 9.07 4.20
C ILE A 433 9.07 8.75 5.58
N HIS A 434 9.22 7.51 6.02
CA HIS A 434 8.92 7.12 7.39
C HIS A 434 10.23 6.76 8.07
N THR A 435 10.71 7.67 8.91
CA THR A 435 11.82 7.40 9.82
C THR A 435 11.29 6.71 11.08
N GLU A 436 12.13 5.88 11.68
CA GLU A 436 11.82 4.70 12.50
C GLU A 436 10.73 4.84 13.55
#